data_AF-A0LD91-F1
#
_entry.id   AF-A0LD91-F1
#
_cell.length_a   1.000
_cell.length_b   1.000
_cell.length_c   1.000
_cell.angle_alpha   90.00
_cell.angle_beta   90.00
_cell.angle_gamma   90.00
#
_symmetry.space_group_name_H-M   'P 1'
#
loop_
_entity.id
_entity.type
_entity.pdbx_description
1 polymer ?
#
loop_
_entity_poly.entity_id
_entity_poly.type
_entity_poly.pdbx_seq_one_letter_code
_entity_poly.pdbx_strand_id
1 'polypeptide(L)'
;MFAHIVVRSIGAGQGIVWACPPLGWFGFYKEGYEKMLYFILFVVLLLLSIVLVMGVPQRPQRGVAGFFLPPAVVAGAQELEEVLGPDFALLIRPDPAMLAGRVNDATPDYVILDRQDQRPLGMVLLQGDKARIQRLMSHGLPLQVWDERIDSEMVHDAVLAWQQHKAGPLHKEPHLPAAEIPYTPALGPEQALPPMPPPPSTRQVDSPHCDKCGAQMQRKKVVKGQHAGKRFWVCSNYPECRTMVPVSS
;
A
#
# COMPACT_ATOMS: atom_id res chain seq x y z
N MET A 1 -3.11 -37.20 -63.51
CA MET A 1 -3.40 -36.95 -62.09
C MET A 1 -4.62 -37.79 -61.72
N PHE A 2 -4.43 -39.08 -61.42
CA PHE A 2 -5.40 -39.99 -60.78
C PHE A 2 -4.61 -41.20 -60.27
N ALA A 3 -4.87 -41.56 -59.01
CA ALA A 3 -4.23 -42.65 -58.29
C ALA A 3 -4.70 -44.02 -58.81
N HIS A 4 -3.82 -45.03 -58.82
CA HIS A 4 -4.20 -46.41 -58.49
C HIS A 4 -3.02 -47.17 -57.90
N ILE A 5 -3.30 -47.72 -56.73
CA ILE A 5 -2.53 -48.70 -55.96
C ILE A 5 -2.34 -49.98 -56.79
N VAL A 6 -1.12 -50.53 -56.81
CA VAL A 6 -0.89 -51.95 -57.11
C VAL A 6 -0.35 -52.62 -55.86
N VAL A 7 -1.22 -53.32 -55.15
CA VAL A 7 -0.84 -54.34 -54.16
C VAL A 7 -0.45 -55.59 -54.96
N ARG A 8 0.76 -56.12 -54.74
CA ARG A 8 1.09 -57.49 -55.13
C ARG A 8 1.43 -58.29 -53.87
N SER A 9 0.59 -59.30 -53.65
CA SER A 9 0.58 -60.23 -52.54
C SER A 9 1.74 -61.24 -52.63
N ILE A 10 2.42 -61.41 -51.48
CA ILE A 10 2.93 -62.63 -50.83
C ILE A 10 3.53 -63.75 -51.70
N GLY A 11 4.81 -64.03 -51.47
CA GLY A 11 5.48 -65.33 -51.63
C GLY A 11 6.73 -65.33 -50.75
N ALA A 12 6.63 -65.82 -49.51
CA ALA A 12 7.07 -67.16 -49.10
C ALA A 12 8.61 -67.31 -49.00
N GLY A 13 9.09 -67.25 -47.75
CA GLY A 13 10.25 -68.01 -47.27
C GLY A 13 11.63 -67.45 -47.56
N GLN A 14 12.34 -67.01 -46.51
CA GLN A 14 13.65 -67.58 -46.13
C GLN A 14 14.20 -66.92 -44.85
N GLY A 15 14.99 -67.70 -44.13
CA GLY A 15 15.39 -67.57 -42.72
C GLY A 15 15.88 -66.20 -42.25
N ILE A 16 15.47 -65.85 -41.04
CA ILE A 16 16.08 -64.82 -40.22
C ILE A 16 17.46 -65.33 -39.78
N VAL A 17 18.50 -64.97 -40.53
CA VAL A 17 19.89 -65.03 -40.04
C VAL A 17 20.09 -63.80 -39.17
N TRP A 18 20.21 -63.99 -37.86
CA TRP A 18 20.66 -62.96 -36.94
C TRP A 18 22.12 -62.64 -37.26
N ALA A 19 22.34 -61.65 -38.13
CA ALA A 19 23.65 -61.04 -38.28
C ALA A 19 23.92 -60.18 -37.04
N CYS A 20 24.81 -60.69 -36.19
CA CYS A 20 25.42 -59.93 -35.10
C CYS A 20 26.14 -58.71 -35.71
N PRO A 21 25.78 -57.46 -35.35
CA PRO A 21 26.54 -56.30 -35.82
C PRO A 21 27.97 -56.36 -35.23
N PRO A 22 29.01 -56.07 -36.03
CA PRO A 22 30.38 -56.16 -35.57
C PRO A 22 30.64 -55.18 -34.41
N LEU A 23 31.26 -55.70 -33.35
CA LEU A 23 31.80 -54.96 -32.21
C LEU A 23 32.94 -54.02 -32.65
N GLY A 24 32.61 -52.97 -33.41
CA GLY A 24 33.55 -51.99 -33.93
C GLY A 24 33.08 -50.54 -33.81
N TRP A 25 31.99 -50.28 -33.07
CA TRP A 25 31.37 -48.94 -32.99
C TRP A 25 31.62 -48.16 -31.68
N PHE A 26 32.50 -48.65 -30.81
CA PHE A 26 32.89 -47.94 -29.58
C PHE A 26 34.14 -47.06 -29.73
N GLY A 27 34.69 -46.92 -30.95
CA GLY A 27 35.91 -46.13 -31.22
C GLY A 27 35.68 -44.70 -31.72
N PHE A 28 34.47 -44.34 -32.17
CA PHE A 28 34.18 -43.04 -32.80
C PHE A 28 33.47 -42.02 -31.90
N TYR A 29 33.22 -42.39 -30.64
CA TYR A 29 32.52 -41.52 -29.70
C TYR A 29 33.45 -40.61 -28.89
N LYS A 30 34.77 -40.79 -28.89
CA LYS A 30 35.65 -40.01 -27.98
C LYS A 30 35.96 -38.58 -28.47
N GLU A 31 35.98 -38.35 -29.79
CA GLU A 31 36.27 -37.03 -30.39
C GLU A 31 35.02 -36.18 -30.70
N GLY A 32 33.84 -36.80 -30.72
CA GLY A 32 32.57 -36.09 -30.86
C GLY A 32 32.15 -35.37 -29.57
N TYR A 33 32.47 -35.95 -28.41
CA TYR A 33 32.06 -35.41 -27.11
C TYR A 33 32.72 -34.08 -26.78
N GLU A 34 33.97 -33.85 -27.19
CA GLU A 34 34.65 -32.60 -26.88
C GLU A 34 33.98 -31.42 -27.58
N LYS A 35 33.72 -31.55 -28.88
CA LYS A 35 32.98 -30.55 -29.67
C LYS A 35 31.53 -30.39 -29.21
N MET A 36 30.90 -31.49 -28.79
CA MET A 36 29.55 -31.46 -28.22
C MET A 36 29.52 -30.75 -26.86
N LEU A 37 30.53 -30.94 -26.02
CA LEU A 37 30.66 -30.30 -24.71
C LEU A 37 30.88 -28.79 -24.86
N TYR A 38 31.74 -28.37 -25.80
CA TYR A 38 31.94 -26.95 -26.12
C TYR A 38 30.66 -26.31 -26.66
N PHE A 39 29.90 -27.01 -27.51
CA PHE A 39 28.63 -26.50 -28.01
C PHE A 39 27.59 -26.34 -26.89
N ILE A 40 27.49 -27.33 -25.99
CA ILE A 40 26.61 -27.26 -24.82
C ILE A 40 27.02 -26.11 -23.89
N LEU A 41 28.32 -25.98 -23.59
CA LEU A 41 28.84 -24.90 -22.75
C LEU A 41 28.54 -23.52 -23.37
N PHE A 42 28.72 -23.37 -24.68
CA PHE A 42 28.42 -22.14 -25.39
C PHE A 42 26.93 -21.78 -25.30
N VAL A 43 26.04 -22.75 -25.49
CA VAL A 43 24.58 -22.55 -25.35
C VAL A 43 24.23 -22.19 -23.90
N VAL A 44 24.83 -22.84 -22.90
CA VAL A 44 24.60 -22.51 -21.48
C VAL A 44 25.09 -21.10 -21.14
N LEU A 45 26.28 -20.70 -21.61
CA LEU A 45 26.81 -19.35 -21.39
C LEU A 45 25.98 -18.28 -22.12
N LEU A 46 25.47 -18.58 -23.31
CA LEU A 46 24.57 -17.70 -24.05
C LEU A 46 23.21 -17.58 -23.35
N LEU A 47 22.66 -18.66 -22.81
CA LEU A 47 21.45 -18.61 -22.00
C LEU A 47 21.67 -17.84 -20.69
N LEU A 48 22.81 -18.03 -20.02
CA LEU A 48 23.17 -17.27 -18.82
C LEU A 48 23.35 -15.79 -19.13
N SER A 49 23.97 -15.42 -20.25
CA SER A 49 24.09 -14.02 -20.66
C SER A 49 22.73 -13.42 -21.01
N ILE A 50 21.83 -14.15 -21.67
CA ILE A 50 20.45 -13.72 -21.90
C ILE A 50 19.72 -13.52 -20.57
N VAL A 51 19.87 -14.43 -19.59
CA VAL A 51 19.23 -14.28 -18.27
C VAL A 51 19.81 -13.07 -17.50
N LEU A 52 21.10 -12.79 -17.63
CA LEU A 52 21.73 -11.61 -17.04
C LEU A 52 21.29 -10.31 -17.73
N VAL A 53 21.14 -10.30 -19.05
CA VAL A 53 20.69 -9.14 -19.85
C VAL A 53 19.20 -8.89 -19.69
N MET A 54 18.38 -9.93 -19.63
CA MET A 54 16.92 -9.84 -19.44
C MET A 54 16.55 -9.52 -17.99
N GLY A 55 17.53 -9.48 -17.08
CA GLY A 55 17.33 -9.26 -15.65
C GLY A 55 16.61 -10.45 -15.00
N VAL A 56 17.03 -10.80 -13.79
CA VAL A 56 16.21 -11.67 -12.93
C VAL A 56 14.84 -10.98 -12.82
N PRO A 57 13.71 -11.64 -13.17
CA PRO A 57 12.40 -11.05 -12.94
C PRO A 57 12.33 -10.72 -11.45
N GLN A 58 12.30 -9.42 -11.15
CA GLN A 58 12.22 -8.92 -9.78
C GLN A 58 11.09 -9.70 -9.12
N ARG A 59 11.42 -10.39 -8.00
CA ARG A 59 10.43 -11.15 -7.25
C ARG A 59 9.20 -10.24 -7.07
N PRO A 60 7.98 -10.71 -7.40
CA PRO A 60 6.80 -9.92 -7.14
C PRO A 60 6.83 -9.57 -5.66
N GLN A 61 6.93 -8.27 -5.36
CA GLN A 61 6.92 -7.80 -3.99
C GLN A 61 5.67 -8.39 -3.34
N ARG A 62 5.87 -9.16 -2.26
CA ARG A 62 4.78 -9.54 -1.37
C ARG A 62 4.34 -8.25 -0.67
N GLY A 63 3.45 -7.52 -1.33
CA GLY A 63 2.89 -6.27 -0.87
C GLY A 63 1.51 -6.11 -1.50
N VAL A 64 0.49 -6.50 -0.73
CA VAL A 64 -0.89 -6.00 -0.75
C VAL A 64 -1.48 -5.66 -2.12
N ALA A 65 -2.35 -6.54 -2.61
CA ALA A 65 -3.42 -6.30 -3.60
C ALA A 65 -3.36 -4.96 -4.35
N GLY A 66 -2.71 -4.96 -5.53
CA GLY A 66 -3.02 -4.10 -6.67
C GLY A 66 -3.44 -2.65 -6.39
N PHE A 67 -2.66 -1.91 -5.61
CA PHE A 67 -2.80 -0.45 -5.58
C PHE A 67 -1.97 0.15 -6.72
N PHE A 68 -2.66 0.65 -7.74
CA PHE A 68 -2.02 1.46 -8.78
C PHE A 68 -1.69 2.83 -8.17
N LEU A 69 -0.42 3.08 -7.88
CA LEU A 69 0.03 4.42 -7.47
C LEU A 69 -0.07 5.38 -8.67
N PRO A 70 -0.55 6.62 -8.47
CA PRO A 70 -0.55 7.63 -9.53
C PRO A 70 0.87 7.90 -10.04
N PRO A 71 1.06 8.25 -11.32
CA PRO A 71 2.38 8.50 -11.90
C PRO A 71 3.21 9.54 -11.13
N ALA A 72 2.57 10.62 -10.66
CA ALA A 72 3.24 11.65 -9.85
C ALA A 72 3.80 11.10 -8.52
N VAL A 73 3.14 10.11 -7.93
CA VAL A 73 3.60 9.46 -6.70
C VAL A 73 4.71 8.47 -6.98
N VAL A 74 4.64 7.75 -8.11
CA VAL A 74 5.71 6.85 -8.53
C VAL A 74 6.99 7.63 -8.81
N ALA A 75 6.89 8.74 -9.55
CA ALA A 75 8.02 9.64 -9.80
C ALA A 75 8.59 10.20 -8.50
N GLY A 76 7.74 10.72 -7.62
CA GLY A 76 8.21 11.26 -6.34
C GLY A 76 8.74 10.19 -5.36
N ALA A 77 8.28 8.95 -5.47
CA ALA A 77 8.81 7.84 -4.67
C ALA A 77 10.24 7.45 -5.05
N GLN A 78 10.61 7.59 -6.32
CA GLN A 78 11.98 7.35 -6.78
C GLN A 78 12.95 8.38 -6.15
N GLU A 79 12.57 9.66 -6.16
CA GLU A 79 13.33 10.73 -5.51
C GLU A 79 13.43 10.53 -3.98
N LEU A 80 12.34 10.10 -3.35
CA LEU A 80 12.35 9.76 -1.93
C LEU A 80 13.34 8.65 -1.60
N GLU A 81 13.43 7.62 -2.44
CA GLU A 81 14.38 6.51 -2.26
C GLU A 81 15.82 6.95 -2.49
N GLU A 82 16.07 7.86 -3.43
CA GLU A 82 17.40 8.41 -3.66
C GLU A 82 17.90 9.26 -2.47
N VAL A 83 17.03 10.10 -1.90
CA VAL A 83 17.41 11.04 -0.83
C VAL A 83 17.30 10.44 0.58
N LEU A 84 16.23 9.71 0.87
CA LEU A 84 15.98 9.11 2.20
C LEU A 84 16.48 7.67 2.31
N GLY A 85 16.85 7.02 1.20
CA GLY A 85 17.22 5.61 1.19
C GLY A 85 16.02 4.67 1.41
N PRO A 86 16.24 3.38 1.74
CA PRO A 86 15.17 2.39 1.96
C PRO A 86 14.43 2.52 3.31
N ASP A 87 14.72 3.58 4.06
CA ASP A 87 14.28 3.78 5.45
C ASP A 87 13.11 4.78 5.57
N PHE A 88 12.25 4.86 4.55
CA PHE A 88 10.97 5.56 4.65
C PHE A 88 9.79 4.61 4.40
N ALA A 89 8.61 5.02 4.85
CA ALA A 89 7.35 4.36 4.56
C ALA A 89 6.34 5.40 4.06
N LEU A 90 5.60 5.03 3.01
CA LEU A 90 4.52 5.87 2.47
C LEU A 90 3.17 5.39 3.00
N LEU A 91 2.54 6.17 3.87
CA LEU A 91 1.22 5.88 4.40
C LEU A 91 0.15 6.46 3.48
N ILE A 92 -0.59 5.59 2.80
CA ILE A 92 -1.68 5.96 1.88
C ILE A 92 -2.94 6.27 2.68
N ARG A 93 -3.53 7.46 2.51
CA ARG A 93 -4.74 7.92 3.21
C ARG A 93 -4.65 7.67 4.72
N PRO A 94 -3.78 8.39 5.43
CA PRO A 94 -3.61 8.22 6.87
C PRO A 94 -4.93 8.41 7.62
N ASP A 95 -5.08 7.69 8.74
CA ASP A 95 -6.17 7.92 9.66
C ASP A 95 -6.05 9.36 10.21
N PRO A 96 -7.10 10.20 10.13
CA PRO A 96 -7.09 11.55 10.70
C PRO A 96 -6.75 11.58 12.20
N ALA A 97 -7.01 10.49 12.95
CA ALA A 97 -6.60 10.38 14.34
C ALA A 97 -5.07 10.44 14.53
N MET A 98 -4.29 9.96 13.55
CA MET A 98 -2.82 9.98 13.59
C MET A 98 -2.23 11.39 13.42
N LEU A 99 -3.01 12.33 12.87
CA LEU A 99 -2.59 13.72 12.69
C LEU A 99 -3.06 14.59 13.87
N ALA A 100 -2.82 14.10 15.09
CA ALA A 100 -3.11 14.77 16.37
C ALA A 100 -4.60 15.01 16.67
N GLY A 101 -5.49 14.06 16.31
CA GLY A 101 -6.88 14.03 16.77
C GLY A 101 -7.77 15.21 16.35
N ARG A 102 -7.23 16.15 15.56
CA ARG A 102 -7.99 17.21 14.91
C ARG A 102 -8.08 16.82 13.45
N VAL A 103 -9.28 16.47 12.99
CA VAL A 103 -9.80 16.83 11.66
C VAL A 103 -11.08 16.02 11.38
N ASN A 104 -12.20 16.73 11.30
CA ASN A 104 -13.20 16.45 10.27
C ASN A 104 -12.78 17.33 9.07
N ASP A 105 -12.50 16.77 7.88
CA ASP A 105 -12.50 17.49 6.57
C ASP A 105 -11.16 17.78 5.84
N ALA A 106 -9.98 17.41 6.33
CA ALA A 106 -8.71 17.60 5.61
C ALA A 106 -7.62 16.56 5.96
N THR A 107 -7.73 15.33 5.47
CA THR A 107 -6.62 14.36 5.49
C THR A 107 -5.73 14.57 4.26
N PRO A 108 -4.40 14.47 4.36
CA PRO A 108 -3.54 14.41 3.19
C PRO A 108 -3.76 13.10 2.42
N ASP A 109 -3.31 13.04 1.17
CA ASP A 109 -3.45 11.84 0.35
C ASP A 109 -2.40 10.80 0.74
N TYR A 110 -1.19 11.26 1.07
CA TYR A 110 -0.11 10.44 1.60
C TYR A 110 0.63 11.16 2.73
N VAL A 111 1.18 10.38 3.66
CA VAL A 111 2.14 10.83 4.67
C VAL A 111 3.41 10.02 4.52
N ILE A 112 4.55 10.70 4.52
CA ILE A 112 5.86 10.06 4.48
C ILE A 112 6.32 9.92 5.93
N LEU A 113 6.60 8.68 6.31
CA LEU A 113 7.07 8.31 7.63
C LEU A 113 8.53 7.91 7.54
N ASP A 114 9.29 8.26 8.56
CA ASP A 114 10.56 7.62 8.84
C ASP A 114 10.32 6.18 9.30
N ARG A 115 11.00 5.22 8.69
CA ARG A 115 10.78 3.79 8.98
C ARG A 115 11.29 3.39 10.36
N GLN A 116 12.35 4.03 10.86
CA GLN A 116 12.99 3.67 12.13
C GLN A 116 12.10 4.07 13.31
N ASP A 117 11.59 5.31 13.29
CA ASP A 117 10.86 5.88 14.43
C ASP A 117 9.35 6.08 14.16
N GLN A 118 8.85 5.70 12.98
CA GLN A 118 7.47 5.96 12.54
C GLN A 118 7.07 7.44 12.60
N ARG A 119 8.05 8.35 12.52
CA ARG A 119 7.83 9.80 12.62
C ARG A 119 7.37 10.38 11.28
N PRO A 120 6.36 11.28 11.25
CA PRO A 120 5.98 11.94 10.03
C PRO A 120 7.04 12.95 9.58
N LEU A 121 7.57 12.77 8.38
CA LEU A 121 8.54 13.67 7.75
C LEU A 121 7.84 14.75 6.93
N GLY A 122 6.77 14.39 6.23
CA GLY A 122 6.05 15.29 5.34
C GLY A 122 4.72 14.73 4.87
N MET A 123 3.90 15.61 4.33
CA MET A 123 2.59 15.32 3.76
C MET A 123 2.59 15.58 2.26
N VAL A 124 1.91 14.71 1.52
CA VAL A 124 1.73 14.83 0.07
C VAL A 124 0.25 14.87 -0.27
N LEU A 125 -0.10 15.82 -1.13
CA LEU A 125 -1.41 15.96 -1.77
C LEU A 125 -1.27 15.76 -3.26
N LEU A 126 -2.20 15.03 -3.87
CA LEU A 126 -2.29 14.95 -5.34
C LEU A 126 -3.05 16.13 -5.90
N GLN A 127 -4.08 16.56 -5.16
CA GLN A 127 -4.97 17.64 -5.53
C GLN A 127 -5.45 18.35 -4.28
N GLY A 128 -5.49 19.67 -4.29
CA GLY A 128 -5.98 20.44 -3.15
C GLY A 128 -6.45 21.82 -3.59
N ASP A 129 -7.60 22.25 -3.07
CA ASP A 129 -7.97 23.64 -3.13
C ASP A 129 -7.15 24.45 -2.12
N LYS A 130 -7.10 25.77 -2.30
CA LYS A 130 -6.35 26.67 -1.40
C LYS A 130 -6.77 26.48 0.07
N ALA A 131 -8.03 26.17 0.33
CA ALA A 131 -8.56 25.97 1.67
C ALA A 131 -8.01 24.69 2.34
N ARG A 132 -7.97 23.55 1.63
CA ARG A 132 -7.39 22.29 2.11
C ARG A 132 -5.89 22.43 2.34
N ILE A 133 -5.18 23.07 1.41
CA ILE A 133 -3.74 23.33 1.53
C ILE A 133 -3.46 24.19 2.77
N GLN A 134 -4.16 25.31 2.94
CA GLN A 134 -3.97 26.20 4.09
C GLN A 134 -4.25 25.50 5.42
N ARG A 135 -5.30 24.66 5.48
CA ARG A 135 -5.60 23.86 6.67
C ARG A 135 -4.47 22.90 6.99
N LEU A 136 -4.00 22.12 6.02
CA LEU A 136 -2.93 21.14 6.24
C LEU A 136 -1.60 21.79 6.64
N MET A 137 -1.24 22.92 6.03
CA MET A 137 -0.04 23.69 6.41
C MET A 137 -0.07 24.16 7.88
N SER A 138 -1.27 24.42 8.44
CA SER A 138 -1.39 24.85 9.84
C SER A 138 -1.03 23.77 10.87
N HIS A 139 -0.87 22.50 10.45
CA HIS A 139 -0.48 21.40 11.33
C HIS A 139 1.04 21.31 11.56
N GLY A 140 1.83 22.20 10.96
CA GLY A 140 3.28 22.29 11.22
C GLY A 140 4.12 21.16 10.62
N LEU A 141 3.50 20.28 9.83
CA LEU A 141 4.21 19.32 8.99
C LEU A 141 4.42 19.93 7.60
N PRO A 142 5.61 19.74 7.00
CA PRO A 142 5.85 20.14 5.61
C PRO A 142 4.84 19.50 4.66
N LEU A 143 4.34 20.27 3.69
CA LEU A 143 3.29 19.85 2.75
C LEU A 143 3.73 20.11 1.30
N GLN A 144 3.58 19.10 0.44
CA GLN A 144 3.80 19.22 -1.01
C GLN A 144 2.57 18.81 -1.81
N VAL A 145 2.44 19.40 -3.00
CA VAL A 145 1.38 19.07 -3.96
C VAL A 145 2.03 18.44 -5.20
N TRP A 146 1.76 17.16 -5.41
CA TRP A 146 2.26 16.34 -6.50
C TRP A 146 1.17 16.20 -7.57
N ASP A 147 0.91 17.31 -8.28
CA ASP A 147 0.01 17.35 -9.44
C ASP A 147 0.79 17.11 -10.75
N GLU A 148 0.14 17.28 -11.90
CA GLU A 148 0.78 17.05 -13.22
C GLU A 148 1.92 18.02 -13.56
N ARG A 149 2.10 19.10 -12.79
CA ARG A 149 3.13 20.12 -13.01
C ARG A 149 4.36 19.92 -12.14
N ILE A 150 4.38 18.89 -11.30
CA ILE A 150 5.52 18.62 -10.45
C ILE A 150 6.69 18.07 -11.27
N ASP A 151 7.88 18.62 -11.03
CA ASP A 151 9.13 18.12 -11.57
C ASP A 151 9.98 17.46 -10.47
N SER A 152 11.00 16.70 -10.89
CA SER A 152 11.89 15.98 -9.98
C SER A 152 12.67 16.92 -9.07
N GLU A 153 13.03 18.11 -9.54
CA GLU A 153 13.76 19.11 -8.76
C GLU A 153 12.93 19.62 -7.57
N MET A 154 11.65 19.96 -7.79
CA MET A 154 10.74 20.35 -6.72
C MET A 154 10.52 19.24 -5.69
N VAL A 155 10.46 17.98 -6.12
CA VAL A 155 10.37 16.85 -5.19
C VAL A 155 11.67 16.74 -4.39
N HIS A 156 12.81 16.76 -5.05
CA HIS A 156 14.13 16.64 -4.44
C HIS A 156 14.34 17.71 -3.35
N ASP A 157 14.10 18.98 -3.69
CA ASP A 157 14.20 20.11 -2.76
C ASP A 157 13.26 19.96 -1.57
N ALA A 158 12.03 19.47 -1.81
CA ALA A 158 11.09 19.20 -0.74
C ALA A 158 11.57 18.10 0.19
N VAL A 159 12.11 17.00 -0.37
CA VAL A 159 12.60 15.88 0.42
C VAL A 159 13.82 16.29 1.25
N LEU A 160 14.73 17.10 0.70
CA LEU A 160 15.83 17.71 1.45
C LEU A 160 15.31 18.60 2.59
N ALA A 161 14.31 19.43 2.33
CA ALA A 161 13.67 20.25 3.36
C ALA A 161 13.01 19.39 4.46
N TRP A 162 12.40 18.26 4.10
CA TRP A 162 11.81 17.32 5.05
C TRP A 162 12.87 16.63 5.92
N GLN A 163 14.01 16.27 5.32
CA GLN A 163 15.14 15.72 6.05
C GLN A 163 15.72 16.72 7.06
N GLN A 164 15.78 18.01 6.70
CA GLN A 164 16.15 19.08 7.63
C GLN A 164 15.10 19.25 8.74
N HIS A 165 13.82 19.11 8.41
CA HIS A 165 12.72 19.16 9.39
C HIS A 165 12.74 17.99 10.39
N LYS A 166 13.27 16.81 10.00
CA LYS A 166 13.52 15.67 10.91
C LYS A 166 14.41 16.06 12.10
N ALA A 167 15.31 17.04 11.93
CA ALA A 167 16.20 17.54 12.97
C ALA A 167 15.54 18.60 13.89
N GLY A 168 14.34 19.08 13.54
CA GLY A 168 13.55 19.98 14.37
C GLY A 168 12.62 19.22 15.32
N PRO A 169 12.35 19.73 16.53
CA PRO A 169 11.33 19.16 17.39
C PRO A 169 9.96 19.38 16.73
N LEU A 170 9.43 18.34 16.08
CA LEU A 170 7.98 18.17 15.91
C LEU A 170 7.40 18.32 17.31
N HIS A 171 6.65 19.40 17.51
CA HIS A 171 6.12 19.84 18.78
C HIS A 171 6.20 18.73 19.82
N LYS A 172 7.21 18.85 20.70
CA LYS A 172 6.99 18.52 22.09
C LYS A 172 5.57 18.98 22.36
N GLU A 173 4.69 18.03 22.66
CA GLU A 173 3.46 18.28 23.38
C GLU A 173 3.74 19.49 24.28
N PRO A 174 2.90 20.53 24.34
CA PRO A 174 3.02 21.41 25.47
C PRO A 174 2.84 20.48 26.67
N HIS A 175 3.97 20.04 27.23
CA HIS A 175 4.18 20.07 28.64
C HIS A 175 3.73 21.47 28.97
N LEU A 176 2.45 21.56 29.37
CA LEU A 176 2.18 22.32 30.56
C LEU A 176 3.38 22.06 31.45
N PRO A 177 4.15 23.09 31.85
CA PRO A 177 5.08 22.88 32.93
C PRO A 177 4.27 22.11 33.97
N ALA A 178 4.82 20.98 34.44
CA ALA A 178 4.36 20.40 35.67
C ALA A 178 4.58 21.50 36.71
N ALA A 179 3.65 22.44 36.77
CA ALA A 179 3.38 23.21 37.94
C ALA A 179 3.00 22.11 38.92
N GLU A 180 3.99 21.71 39.70
CA GLU A 180 3.81 21.05 40.96
C GLU A 180 2.72 21.86 41.67
N ILE A 181 1.47 21.41 41.54
CA ILE A 181 0.41 21.91 42.36
C ILE A 181 0.86 21.49 43.76
N PRO A 182 1.09 22.43 44.69
CA PRO A 182 1.40 22.07 46.07
C PRO A 182 0.20 21.26 46.57
N TYR A 183 0.36 19.95 46.71
CA TYR A 183 -0.67 19.11 47.27
C TYR A 183 -0.82 19.54 48.73
N THR A 184 -1.88 20.31 49.00
CA THR A 184 -2.28 20.61 50.36
C THR A 184 -3.02 19.35 50.84
N PRO A 185 -2.60 18.70 51.94
CA PRO A 185 -3.21 17.46 52.36
C PRO A 185 -4.67 17.69 52.77
N ALA A 186 -5.50 16.73 52.40
CA ALA A 186 -6.95 16.75 52.51
C ALA A 186 -7.44 16.96 53.95
N LEU A 187 -8.34 17.92 54.13
CA LEU A 187 -9.39 17.87 55.13
C LEU A 187 -10.64 17.35 54.42
N GLY A 188 -11.13 16.17 54.78
CA GLY A 188 -12.47 15.71 54.41
C GLY A 188 -13.56 16.44 55.23
N PRO A 189 -14.83 15.98 55.20
CA PRO A 189 -15.42 14.93 54.38
C PRO A 189 -16.65 15.42 53.57
N GLU A 190 -17.00 14.64 52.54
CA GLU A 190 -18.38 14.40 52.11
C GLU A 190 -19.30 15.60 51.84
N GLN A 191 -19.20 16.18 50.65
CA GLN A 191 -20.39 16.68 49.95
C GLN A 191 -20.36 16.15 48.52
N ALA A 192 -21.05 15.03 48.34
CA ALA A 192 -21.38 14.49 47.04
C ALA A 192 -22.09 15.56 46.21
N LEU A 193 -21.39 16.08 45.21
CA LEU A 193 -21.98 16.88 44.15
C LEU A 193 -23.07 16.05 43.44
N PRO A 194 -24.21 16.64 43.07
CA PRO A 194 -25.23 15.94 42.30
C PRO A 194 -24.63 15.38 41.00
N PRO A 195 -25.09 14.23 40.49
CA PRO A 195 -24.58 13.69 39.23
C PRO A 195 -24.71 14.76 38.15
N MET A 196 -23.57 15.13 37.55
CA MET A 196 -23.53 16.12 36.48
C MET A 196 -24.51 15.73 35.36
N PRO A 197 -25.30 16.66 34.82
CA PRO A 197 -26.07 16.39 33.62
C PRO A 197 -25.10 16.04 32.47
N PRO A 198 -25.43 15.06 31.61
CA PRO A 198 -24.61 14.72 30.46
C PRO A 198 -24.40 15.95 29.56
N PRO A 199 -23.27 16.01 28.82
CA PRO A 199 -22.91 17.17 28.00
C PRO A 199 -24.04 17.55 27.05
N PRO A 200 -24.22 18.84 26.71
CA PRO A 200 -25.38 19.33 25.96
C PRO A 200 -25.51 18.58 24.63
N SER A 201 -26.48 17.66 24.62
CA SER A 201 -26.92 16.90 23.47
C SER A 201 -27.51 17.87 22.45
N THR A 202 -26.86 17.98 21.30
CA THR A 202 -27.38 18.65 20.11
C THR A 202 -28.72 18.04 19.75
N ARG A 203 -29.82 18.75 20.05
CA ARG A 203 -31.21 18.47 19.63
C ARG A 203 -31.50 16.97 19.48
N GLN A 204 -31.92 16.33 20.57
CA GLN A 204 -32.50 14.99 20.56
C GLN A 204 -33.60 14.91 19.48
N VAL A 205 -33.21 14.45 18.31
CA VAL A 205 -34.10 13.84 17.34
C VAL A 205 -34.06 12.37 17.72
N ASP A 206 -35.21 11.81 18.08
CA ASP A 206 -35.39 10.41 18.49
C ASP A 206 -34.53 9.50 17.61
N SER A 207 -33.41 9.06 18.17
CA SER A 207 -32.43 8.26 17.46
C SER A 207 -32.80 6.81 17.69
N PRO A 208 -33.12 6.03 16.63
CA PRO A 208 -33.54 4.65 16.80
C PRO A 208 -32.40 3.81 17.39
N HIS A 209 -32.77 2.75 18.08
CA HIS A 209 -31.82 1.73 18.51
C HIS A 209 -31.64 0.71 17.39
N CYS A 210 -30.45 0.12 17.32
CA CYS A 210 -30.13 -0.89 16.33
C CYS A 210 -30.79 -2.23 16.67
N ASP A 211 -31.57 -2.79 15.74
CA ASP A 211 -32.26 -4.09 15.92
C ASP A 211 -31.31 -5.27 16.20
N LYS A 212 -30.02 -5.17 15.82
CA LYS A 212 -29.05 -6.26 15.98
C LYS A 212 -28.32 -6.27 17.33
N CYS A 213 -28.10 -5.10 17.93
CA CYS A 213 -27.24 -4.98 19.12
C CYS A 213 -27.79 -4.06 20.20
N GLY A 214 -28.93 -3.41 19.96
CA GLY A 214 -29.56 -2.47 20.89
C GLY A 214 -28.80 -1.15 21.08
N ALA A 215 -27.66 -0.94 20.42
CA ALA A 215 -26.90 0.30 20.53
C ALA A 215 -27.61 1.47 19.82
N GLN A 216 -27.36 2.70 20.27
CA GLN A 216 -27.91 3.90 19.63
C GLN A 216 -27.39 4.06 18.20
N MET A 217 -28.25 4.54 17.30
CA MET A 217 -27.85 4.84 15.94
C MET A 217 -27.48 6.32 15.76
N GLN A 218 -26.47 6.58 14.93
CA GLN A 218 -25.99 7.91 14.57
C GLN A 218 -26.42 8.26 13.15
N ARG A 219 -26.87 9.50 12.93
CA ARG A 219 -27.32 9.95 11.60
C ARG A 219 -26.13 10.44 10.78
N LYS A 220 -25.84 9.78 9.66
CA LYS A 220 -24.80 10.19 8.69
C LYS A 220 -25.43 10.59 7.36
N LYS A 221 -24.69 11.38 6.59
CA LYS A 221 -25.08 11.83 5.23
C LYS A 221 -24.21 11.11 4.21
N VAL A 222 -24.81 10.61 3.14
CA VAL A 222 -24.07 10.04 2.01
C VAL A 222 -23.35 11.17 1.27
N VAL A 223 -22.03 11.04 1.15
CA VAL A 223 -21.15 12.04 0.53
C VAL A 223 -20.89 11.74 -0.95
N LYS A 224 -20.97 10.47 -1.38
CA LYS A 224 -20.59 10.03 -2.73
C LYS A 224 -21.63 9.08 -3.34
N GLY A 225 -21.74 9.09 -4.67
CA GLY A 225 -22.61 8.18 -5.44
C GLY A 225 -24.04 8.70 -5.68
N GLN A 226 -24.88 7.87 -6.28
CA GLN A 226 -26.24 8.23 -6.74
C GLN A 226 -27.22 8.62 -5.59
N HIS A 227 -26.84 8.36 -4.35
CA HIS A 227 -27.62 8.73 -3.16
C HIS A 227 -26.96 9.83 -2.33
N ALA A 228 -25.96 10.53 -2.89
CA ALA A 228 -25.34 11.68 -2.27
C ALA A 228 -26.41 12.70 -1.83
N GLY A 229 -26.28 13.22 -0.62
CA GLY A 229 -27.29 14.10 -0.04
C GLY A 229 -28.25 13.43 0.93
N LYS A 230 -28.56 12.14 0.74
CA LYS A 230 -29.49 11.40 1.61
C LYS A 230 -28.88 11.12 2.98
N ARG A 231 -29.73 11.05 4.00
CA ARG A 231 -29.34 10.71 5.38
C ARG A 231 -29.72 9.27 5.69
N PHE A 232 -28.90 8.61 6.48
CA PHE A 232 -29.13 7.25 6.98
C PHE A 232 -28.63 7.14 8.42
N TRP A 233 -29.20 6.21 9.16
CA TRP A 233 -28.77 5.83 10.49
C TRP A 233 -27.70 4.74 10.38
N VAL A 234 -26.60 4.88 11.11
CA VAL A 234 -25.56 3.87 11.27
C VAL A 234 -25.41 3.51 12.73
N CYS A 235 -25.21 2.23 13.04
CA CYS A 235 -24.96 1.80 14.42
C CYS A 235 -23.71 2.49 15.01
N SER A 236 -23.76 2.91 16.28
CA SER A 236 -22.60 3.49 16.98
C SER A 236 -21.42 2.53 17.10
N ASN A 237 -21.69 1.23 17.21
CA ASN A 237 -20.67 0.18 17.32
C ASN A 237 -20.05 -0.25 15.97
N TYR A 238 -20.15 0.55 14.92
CA TYR A 238 -19.41 0.27 13.68
C TYR A 238 -17.89 0.35 13.96
N PRO A 239 -17.04 -0.59 13.48
CA PRO A 239 -17.25 -1.61 12.44
C PRO A 239 -17.81 -2.96 12.91
N GLU A 240 -17.90 -3.19 14.22
CA GLU A 240 -18.37 -4.45 14.83
C GLU A 240 -19.84 -4.73 14.49
N CYS A 241 -20.68 -3.68 14.46
CA CYS A 241 -22.06 -3.77 14.01
C CYS A 241 -22.28 -2.91 12.75
N ARG A 242 -22.44 -3.57 11.60
CA ARG A 242 -22.58 -2.92 10.27
C ARG A 242 -24.02 -2.60 9.86
N THR A 243 -24.94 -2.51 10.83
CA THR A 243 -26.34 -2.23 10.56
C THR A 243 -26.53 -0.77 10.15
N MET A 244 -27.24 -0.55 9.05
CA MET A 244 -27.58 0.76 8.52
C MET A 244 -29.06 0.77 8.14
N VAL A 245 -29.76 1.84 8.51
CA VAL A 245 -31.21 1.99 8.28
C VAL A 245 -31.46 3.33 7.59
N PRO A 246 -32.29 3.39 6.53
CA PRO A 246 -32.62 4.66 5.89
C PRO A 246 -33.42 5.57 6.84
N VAL A 247 -33.23 6.89 6.73
CA VAL A 247 -34.13 7.84 7.38
C VAL A 247 -35.38 7.95 6.51
N SER A 248 -36.52 7.39 6.94
CA SER A 248 -37.81 7.66 6.31
C SER A 248 -38.16 9.14 6.54
N SER A 249 -38.24 9.91 5.47
CA SER A 249 -38.66 11.33 5.46
C SER A 249 -40.17 11.45 5.46
#